data_AF-K9PFQ2-F1
#
_entry.id   AF-K9PFQ2-F1
#
_cell.length_a   1.000
_cell.length_b   1.000
_cell.length_c   1.000
_cell.angle_alpha   90.00
_cell.angle_beta   90.00
_cell.angle_gamma   90.00
#
_symmetry.space_group_name_H-M   'P 1'
#
loop_
_entity.id
_entity.type
_entity.pdbx_description
1 polymer ?
#
loop_
_entity_poly.entity_id
_entity_poly.type
_entity_poly.pdbx_seq_one_letter_code
_entity_poly.pdbx_strand_id
1 'polypeptide(L)' 'MTEDIDKSYVQRQIDRARSTDNQEIKNNCLYRAGTQMEVIECNGNANLTDEQQQTVLTAAKNLLGDSYE' A
#
# COMPACT_ATOMS: atom_id res chain seq x y z
N MET A 1 -12.52 7.44 17.53
CA MET A 1 -11.33 8.13 16.99
C MET A 1 -11.19 7.60 15.60
N THR A 2 -11.51 8.39 14.57
CA THR A 2 -11.17 8.04 13.20
C THR A 2 -9.64 8.10 13.15
N GLU A 3 -8.98 6.94 13.10
CA GLU A 3 -7.53 6.88 12.99
C GLU A 3 -7.16 7.56 11.68
N ASP A 4 -6.58 8.76 11.78
CA ASP A 4 -6.11 9.50 10.62
C ASP A 4 -5.06 8.62 9.94
N ILE A 5 -5.31 8.23 8.70
CA ILE A 5 -4.41 7.33 7.96
C ILE A 5 -3.03 7.98 7.90
N ASP A 6 -2.01 7.33 8.46
CA ASP A 6 -0.65 7.85 8.48
C ASP A 6 -0.05 7.85 7.06
N LYS A 7 -0.22 8.99 6.36
CA LYS A 7 0.24 9.19 4.98
C LYS A 7 1.74 9.00 4.84
N SER A 8 2.53 9.36 5.86
CA SER A 8 3.99 9.21 5.87
C SER A 8 4.39 7.74 5.87
N TYR A 9 3.70 6.93 6.67
CA TYR A 9 3.88 5.48 6.71
C TYR A 9 3.52 4.85 5.37
N VAL A 10 2.36 5.17 4.81
CA VAL A 10 1.93 4.67 3.50
C VAL A 10 2.96 5.05 2.43
N GLN A 11 3.36 6.33 2.36
CA GLN A 11 4.37 6.79 1.41
C GLN A 11 5.67 5.99 1.51
N ARG A 12 6.16 5.75 2.73
CA ARG A 12 7.40 4.99 2.97
C ARG A 12 7.28 3.54 2.50
N GLN A 13 6.12 2.89 2.70
CA GLN A 13 5.91 1.52 2.21
C GLN A 13 5.85 1.49 0.68
N ILE A 14 5.14 2.42 0.05
CA ILE A 14 5.05 2.49 -1.41
C ILE A 14 6.42 2.78 -2.05
N ASP A 15 7.20 3.69 -1.49
CA ASP A 15 8.55 3.99 -1.96
C ASP A 15 9.47 2.76 -1.90
N ARG A 16 9.43 2.04 -0.77
CA ARG A 16 10.18 0.80 -0.60
C ARG A 16 9.73 -0.30 -1.56
N ALA A 17 8.43 -0.41 -1.81
CA ALA A 17 7.86 -1.36 -2.77
C ALA A 17 8.31 -1.07 -4.22
N ARG A 18 8.54 0.22 -4.56
CA ARG A 18 9.05 0.66 -5.87
C ARG A 18 10.56 0.52 -6.01
N SER A 19 11.30 0.62 -4.90
CA SER A 19 12.76 0.57 -4.87
C SER A 19 13.34 -0.86 -4.87
N THR A 20 12.51 -1.90 -4.93
CA THR A 20 12.97 -3.30 -4.87
C THR A 20 12.40 -4.14 -6.00
N ASP A 21 13.22 -4.99 -6.60
CA ASP A 21 12.80 -6.01 -7.57
C ASP A 21 12.33 -7.32 -6.90
N ASN A 22 12.49 -7.44 -5.58
CA ASN A 22 12.08 -8.64 -4.84
C ASN A 22 10.56 -8.61 -4.59
N GLN A 23 9.83 -9.56 -5.18
CA GLN A 23 8.37 -9.63 -5.06
C GLN A 23 7.87 -9.85 -3.63
N GLU A 24 8.58 -10.61 -2.79
CA GLU A 24 8.16 -10.81 -1.39
C GLU A 24 8.25 -9.49 -0.61
N ILE A 25 9.33 -8.73 -0.82
CA ILE A 25 9.49 -7.41 -0.18
C ILE A 25 8.43 -6.44 -0.70
N LYS A 26 8.20 -6.41 -2.02
CA LYS A 26 7.17 -5.58 -2.63
C LYS A 26 5.79 -5.88 -2.07
N ASN A 27 5.39 -7.16 -2.04
CA ASN A 27 4.07 -7.57 -1.59
C ASN A 27 3.89 -7.30 -0.09
N ASN A 28 4.91 -7.51 0.74
CA ASN A 28 4.85 -7.17 2.16
C ASN A 28 4.69 -5.65 2.40
N CYS A 29 5.40 -4.82 1.64
CA CYS A 29 5.26 -3.37 1.73
C CYS A 29 3.86 -2.92 1.30
N LEU A 30 3.36 -3.43 0.16
CA LEU A 30 2.02 -3.14 -0.31
C LEU A 30 0.94 -3.66 0.64
N TYR A 31 1.17 -4.82 1.27
CA TYR A 31 0.24 -5.37 2.25
C TYR A 31 0.10 -4.42 3.45
N ARG A 32 1.23 -3.98 4.02
CA ARG A 32 1.25 -3.02 5.13
C ARG A 32 0.62 -1.68 4.78
N ALA A 33 0.86 -1.18 3.57
CA ALA A 33 0.23 0.05 3.09
C ALA A 33 -1.28 -0.15 2.96
N GLY A 34 -1.71 -1.24 2.32
CA GLY A 34 -3.11 -1.56 2.09
C GLY A 34 -3.90 -1.76 3.38
N THR A 35 -3.34 -2.45 4.37
CA THR A 35 -3.99 -2.63 5.68
C THR A 35 -4.12 -1.31 6.44
N GLN A 36 -3.10 -0.44 6.35
CA GLN A 36 -3.15 0.88 6.98
C GLN A 36 -4.22 1.79 6.36
N MET A 37 -4.45 1.65 5.05
CA MET A 37 -5.48 2.38 4.32
C MET A 37 -6.86 1.70 4.36
N GLU A 38 -6.97 0.55 5.04
CA GLU A 38 -8.19 -0.28 5.09
C GLU A 38 -8.71 -0.71 3.70
N VAL A 39 -7.80 -0.84 2.73
CA VAL A 39 -8.09 -1.22 1.33
C VAL A 39 -8.07 -2.73 1.13
N ILE A 40 -7.30 -3.43 1.97
CA ILE A 40 -7.22 -4.89 2.00
C ILE A 40 -7.41 -5.39 3.43
N GLU A 41 -7.90 -6.61 3.57
CA GLU A 41 -8.10 -7.24 4.86
C GLU A 41 -6.77 -7.62 5.53
N CYS A 42 -6.67 -7.34 6.83
CA CYS A 42 -5.53 -7.76 7.65
C CYS A 42 -5.63 -9.27 8.01
N ASN A 43 -5.43 -10.15 7.04
CA ASN A 43 -5.52 -11.61 7.17
C ASN A 43 -4.17 -12.34 7.40
N GLY A 44 -3.07 -11.60 7.61
CA GLY A 44 -1.71 -12.15 7.71
C GLY A 44 -1.10 -12.69 6.41
N ASN A 45 -1.81 -12.61 5.28
CA ASN A 45 -1.32 -13.07 3.99
C ASN A 45 -0.76 -11.92 3.14
N ALA A 46 0.56 -11.79 3.16
CA ALA A 46 1.26 -10.80 2.35
C ALA A 46 1.37 -11.18 0.86
N ASN A 47 0.88 -12.35 0.41
CA ASN A 47 0.86 -12.70 -1.01
C ASN A 47 -0.30 -12.01 -1.72
N LEU A 48 -0.09 -10.76 -2.10
CA LEU A 48 -1.06 -9.98 -2.86
C LEU A 48 -1.11 -10.43 -4.32
N THR A 49 -2.32 -10.64 -4.84
CA THR A 49 -2.54 -10.79 -6.29
C THR A 49 -2.21 -9.48 -7.00
N ASP A 50 -1.96 -9.52 -8.31
CA ASP A 50 -1.72 -8.31 -9.11
C ASP A 50 -2.87 -7.28 -9.00
N GLU A 51 -4.11 -7.76 -8.89
CA GLU A 51 -5.29 -6.92 -8.69
C GLU A 51 -5.28 -6.23 -7.32
N GLN A 52 -4.91 -6.94 -6.26
CA GLN A 52 -4.76 -6.35 -4.92
C GLN A 52 -3.61 -5.35 -4.89
N GLN A 53 -2.48 -5.65 -5.53
CA GLN A 53 -1.35 -4.72 -5.65
C GLN A 53 -1.77 -3.42 -6.35
N GLN A 54 -2.49 -3.52 -7.47
CA GLN A 54 -3.03 -2.35 -8.19
C GLN A 54 -4.02 -1.55 -7.34
N THR A 55 -4.88 -2.22 -6.58
CA THR A 55 -5.86 -1.58 -5.71
C THR A 55 -5.16 -0.76 -4.62
N VAL A 56 -4.16 -1.34 -3.96
CA VAL A 56 -3.34 -0.65 -2.94
C VAL A 56 -2.59 0.54 -3.56
N LEU A 57 -1.96 0.36 -4.72
CA LEU A 57 -1.23 1.43 -5.40
C LEU A 57 -2.15 2.58 -5.79
N THR A 58 -3.35 2.28 -6.28
CA THR A 58 -4.36 3.28 -6.66
C THR A 58 -4.86 4.04 -5.43
N ALA A 59 -5.19 3.32 -4.35
CA ALA A 59 -5.62 3.93 -3.10
C ALA A 59 -4.52 4.80 -2.48
N ALA A 60 -3.27 4.34 -2.47
CA ALA A 60 -2.13 5.13 -2.02
C ALA A 60 -1.95 6.39 -2.85
N LYS A 61 -2.08 6.30 -4.18
CA LYS A 61 -2.01 7.45 -5.09
C LYS A 61 -3.07 8.51 -4.74
N ASN A 62 -4.31 8.08 -4.52
CA ASN A 62 -5.42 8.96 -4.09
C ASN A 62 -5.18 9.58 -2.71
N LEU A 63 -4.68 8.81 -1.74
CA LEU A 63 -4.42 9.27 -0.38
C LEU A 63 -3.31 10.32 -0.31
N LEU A 64 -2.22 10.07 -1.05
CA LEU A 64 -1.02 10.91 -1.08
C LEU A 64 -1.23 12.19 -1.89
N GLY A 65 -2.36 12.33 -2.59
CA GLY A 65 -2.65 13.49 -3.41
C GLY A 65 -1.78 13.55 -4.66
N ASP A 66 -1.27 12.39 -5.11
CA ASP A 66 -0.67 12.24 -6.44
C ASP A 66 -1.81 12.17 -7.47
N SER A 67 -2.68 13.17 -7.44
CA SER A 67 -3.74 13.39 -8.40
C SER A 67 -3.05 13.80 -9.70
N TYR A 68 -2.95 12.87 -10.65
CA TYR A 68 -2.69 13.27 -12.02
C TYR A 68 -3.99 13.88 -12.57
N GLU A 69 -3.82 15.07 -13.14
CA GLU A 69 -4.72 15.77 -14.07
C GLU A 69 -5.33 14.85 -15.14
#